data_AF-A0AAU0WAX5-F1
#
_entry.id   AF-A0AAU0WAX5-F1
#
_cell.length_a   1.000
_cell.length_b   1.000
_cell.length_c   1.000
_cell.angle_alpha   90.00
_cell.angle_beta   90.00
_cell.angle_gamma   90.00
#
_symmetry.space_group_name_H-M   'P 1'
#
loop_
_entity.id
_entity.type
_entity.pdbx_description
1 polymer ?
#
loop_
_entity_poly.entity_id
_entity_poly.type
_entity_poly.pdbx_seq_one_letter_code
_entity_poly.pdbx_strand_id
1 'polypeptide(L)'
;MKRILIRSGKSPFHVATPAEFIHQDLIGTNTGNLLFSDSAHKMLTTPDTEVTSNGIRTDPSARRAAEINEQYDVFVVPLANAFRPTFHASLDRLTTLIEQLTIPVVVFGVGAQAPADYDTAWLNPMADSVRRFARAVLERSASIGVRGELTSDYLKGLGFHDVDIIGCPSMFLYGETFPEMRATELTAASRIALNLSPDAIPVGDIAGIARHAWERYPHLAYYAQNTVDAEVLMWGDTSPESGHTDPFPLQLSHALFQENKVRMPLDPATWIDELRGFDFAYGTRIHGNVAALLAGTPSVVLTHDSRTLELCRYFDIPHRSLTELDAGTDPRDLYEDADFSAMAKGHGERFERIVAFLDRNDLRNTYTHGDGGAAFEARLAALDLPASMPVWDGGDDGQMRYRISRLRERITAADARADRHAKENGELRSRLATAEKRAAETTRQLEAVRKELTAATKQLSKQLSAVERRVTGIDKRLLVRVGPALRRRVRRSKPQTPHS
;
A
#
# COMPACT_ATOMS: atom_id res chain seq x y z
N MET A 1 16.05 22.73 21.81
CA MET A 1 16.21 21.77 20.71
C MET A 1 14.88 21.60 20.01
N LYS A 2 14.85 21.62 18.67
CA LYS A 2 13.65 21.38 17.84
C LYS A 2 13.40 19.86 17.78
N ARG A 3 12.22 19.40 18.20
CA ARG A 3 11.83 17.99 18.27
C ARG A 3 11.14 17.61 16.96
N ILE A 4 11.79 16.75 16.18
CA ILE A 4 11.37 16.33 14.85
C ILE A 4 10.83 14.91 14.93
N LEU A 5 9.56 14.72 14.58
CA LEU A 5 8.99 13.40 14.36
C LEU A 5 9.23 12.98 12.91
N ILE A 6 9.72 11.77 12.67
CA ILE A 6 9.90 11.21 11.32
C ILE A 6 9.04 9.96 11.15
N ARG A 7 8.31 9.89 10.03
CA ARG A 7 7.69 8.65 9.56
C ARG A 7 8.74 7.66 9.11
N SER A 8 9.15 6.77 10.00
CA SER A 8 10.19 5.76 9.76
C SER A 8 9.99 4.58 10.70
N GLY A 9 10.36 3.38 10.24
CA GLY A 9 10.08 2.16 11.01
C GLY A 9 10.98 1.99 12.22
N LYS A 10 12.23 2.43 12.14
CA LYS A 10 13.16 2.51 13.28
C LYS A 10 14.02 3.77 13.22
N SER A 11 14.71 4.07 14.30
CA SER A 11 15.82 5.03 14.29
C SER A 11 17.06 4.34 13.71
N PRO A 12 17.94 5.05 12.98
CA PRO A 12 19.26 4.52 12.59
C PRO A 12 20.07 4.06 13.82
N PHE A 13 19.81 4.64 14.98
CA PHE A 13 20.50 4.31 16.23
C PHE A 13 19.85 3.17 17.03
N HIS A 14 18.76 2.59 16.51
CA HIS A 14 18.09 1.44 17.12
C HIS A 14 18.57 0.15 16.45
N VAL A 15 19.29 -0.65 17.23
CA VAL A 15 19.80 -1.96 16.81
C VAL A 15 18.70 -3.01 17.03
N ALA A 16 17.96 -3.30 15.97
CA ALA A 16 16.86 -4.27 16.02
C ALA A 16 17.37 -5.71 15.86
N THR A 17 16.81 -6.63 16.64
CA THR A 17 17.02 -8.07 16.41
C THR A 17 16.27 -8.52 15.14
N PRO A 18 16.65 -9.65 14.49
CA PRO A 18 15.89 -10.20 13.37
C PRO A 18 14.41 -10.44 13.71
N ALA A 19 14.14 -10.92 14.93
CA ALA A 19 12.78 -11.14 15.40
C ALA A 19 11.97 -9.84 15.47
N GLU A 20 12.55 -8.78 16.05
CA GLU A 20 11.92 -7.47 16.15
C GLU A 20 11.67 -6.86 14.76
N PHE A 21 12.68 -6.95 13.89
CA PHE A 21 12.65 -6.46 12.52
C PHE A 21 11.43 -6.97 11.74
N ILE A 22 11.15 -8.27 11.87
CA ILE A 22 10.00 -8.90 11.21
C ILE A 22 8.70 -8.60 11.97
N HIS A 23 8.65 -8.83 13.29
CA HIS A 23 7.41 -8.73 14.07
C HIS A 23 6.82 -7.32 14.12
N GLN A 24 7.66 -6.29 14.11
CA GLN A 24 7.20 -4.90 14.13
C GLN A 24 7.09 -4.29 12.72
N ASP A 25 7.44 -5.04 11.67
CA ASP A 25 7.52 -4.54 10.29
C ASP A 25 8.31 -3.22 10.20
N LEU A 26 9.55 -3.23 10.71
CA LEU A 26 10.41 -2.03 10.77
C LEU A 26 10.76 -1.48 9.39
N ILE A 27 10.49 -2.23 8.33
CA ILE A 27 10.79 -1.87 6.95
C ILE A 27 9.54 -1.51 6.14
N GLY A 28 8.34 -1.63 6.70
CA GLY A 28 7.12 -1.35 5.95
C GLY A 28 7.03 -2.17 4.67
N THR A 29 7.24 -3.48 4.79
CA THR A 29 7.32 -4.50 3.73
C THR A 29 8.57 -4.48 2.84
N ASN A 30 9.42 -3.45 2.89
CA ASN A 30 10.60 -3.36 2.01
C ASN A 30 11.82 -2.65 2.66
N THR A 31 12.97 -3.31 2.75
CA THR A 31 14.20 -2.77 3.37
C THR A 31 14.70 -1.48 2.72
N GLY A 32 14.42 -1.27 1.43
CA GLY A 32 14.72 -0.01 0.76
C GLY A 32 14.08 1.22 1.43
N ASN A 33 13.03 1.03 2.24
CA ASN A 33 12.45 2.10 3.03
C ASN A 33 13.39 2.65 4.11
N LEU A 34 14.29 1.81 4.64
CA LEU A 34 15.27 2.23 5.63
C LEU A 34 16.30 3.19 5.03
N LEU A 35 16.71 3.01 3.77
CA LEU A 35 17.70 3.87 3.12
C LEU A 35 17.27 5.35 3.08
N PHE A 36 16.03 5.61 2.64
CA PHE A 36 15.56 7.00 2.56
C PHE A 36 15.15 7.55 3.92
N SER A 37 14.70 6.71 4.86
CA SER A 37 14.45 7.18 6.23
C SER A 37 15.73 7.51 6.96
N ASP A 38 16.77 6.71 6.83
CA ASP A 38 18.07 6.93 7.49
C ASP A 38 18.76 8.16 6.93
N SER A 39 18.68 8.37 5.61
CA SER A 39 19.13 9.63 5.01
C SER A 39 18.34 10.83 5.58
N ALA A 40 17.02 10.73 5.70
CA ALA A 40 16.21 11.79 6.32
C ALA A 40 16.60 12.04 7.79
N HIS A 41 16.83 10.99 8.57
CA HIS A 41 17.34 11.10 9.95
C HIS A 41 18.69 11.80 10.00
N LYS A 42 19.65 11.39 9.17
CA LYS A 42 20.98 12.01 9.08
C LYS A 42 20.87 13.48 8.72
N MET A 43 20.12 13.80 7.65
CA MET A 43 19.91 15.17 7.19
C MET A 43 19.34 16.07 8.28
N LEU A 44 18.40 15.57 9.09
CA LEU A 44 17.71 16.35 10.11
C LEU A 44 18.38 16.30 11.50
N THR A 45 19.51 15.59 11.62
CA THR A 45 20.30 15.53 12.86
C THR A 45 21.35 16.65 12.86
N THR A 46 21.05 17.70 13.62
CA THR A 46 21.91 18.85 13.92
C THR A 46 22.12 18.98 15.45
N PRO A 47 23.08 19.79 15.92
CA PRO A 47 23.27 20.03 17.36
C PRO A 47 22.02 20.55 18.09
N ASP A 48 21.09 21.20 17.38
CA ASP A 48 19.90 21.83 17.95
C ASP A 48 18.62 21.01 17.75
N THR A 49 18.70 19.78 17.26
CA THR A 49 17.53 18.95 16.91
C THR A 49 17.54 17.61 17.62
N GLU A 50 16.35 17.12 17.96
CA GLU A 50 16.13 15.75 18.40
C GLU A 50 15.20 15.06 17.38
N VAL A 51 15.63 13.92 16.83
CA VAL A 51 14.91 13.24 15.75
C VAL A 51 14.38 11.89 16.26
N THR A 52 13.06 11.67 16.12
CA THR A 52 12.38 10.49 16.67
C THR A 52 11.55 9.79 15.60
N SER A 53 11.64 8.45 15.53
CA SER A 53 10.82 7.62 14.65
C SER A 53 9.45 7.33 15.28
N ASN A 54 8.36 7.33 14.48
CA ASN A 54 7.01 6.98 14.95
C ASN A 54 6.49 5.61 14.47
N GLY A 55 7.33 4.82 13.80
CA GLY A 55 6.93 3.56 13.18
C GLY A 55 6.30 3.75 11.79
N ILE A 56 6.13 2.65 11.05
CA ILE A 56 5.53 2.69 9.70
C ILE A 56 4.00 2.82 9.75
N ARG A 57 3.37 2.26 10.78
CA ARG A 57 1.91 2.21 10.92
C ARG A 57 1.39 3.54 11.44
N THR A 58 0.46 4.14 10.70
CA THR A 58 -0.22 5.35 11.13
C THR A 58 -1.38 5.02 12.07
N ASP A 59 -1.33 5.59 13.27
CA ASP A 59 -2.50 5.71 14.16
C ASP A 59 -3.18 7.08 13.91
N PRO A 60 -4.39 7.12 13.31
CA PRO A 60 -5.12 8.35 13.04
C PRO A 60 -5.95 8.86 14.22
N SER A 61 -5.79 8.29 15.43
CA SER A 61 -6.60 8.66 16.60
C SER A 61 -6.35 10.11 17.05
N ALA A 62 -7.40 10.76 17.54
CA ALA A 62 -7.31 12.12 18.09
C ALA A 62 -6.34 12.20 19.27
N ARG A 63 -6.24 11.12 20.07
CA ARG A 63 -5.25 11.01 21.14
C ARG A 63 -3.84 11.09 20.56
N ARG A 64 -3.53 10.32 19.52
CA ARG A 64 -2.21 10.34 18.89
C ARG A 64 -1.88 11.69 18.27
N ALA A 65 -2.85 12.33 17.62
CA ALA A 65 -2.68 13.68 17.08
C ALA A 65 -2.34 14.70 18.19
N ALA A 66 -3.05 14.65 19.32
CA ALA A 66 -2.80 15.52 20.47
C ALA A 66 -1.39 15.29 21.07
N GLU A 67 -0.99 14.03 21.23
CA GLU A 67 0.37 13.68 21.67
C GLU A 67 1.43 14.27 20.73
N ILE A 68 1.23 14.16 19.41
CA ILE A 68 2.17 14.67 18.43
C ILE A 68 2.27 16.21 18.50
N ASN A 69 1.13 16.90 18.58
CA ASN A 69 1.09 18.37 18.68
C ASN A 69 1.75 18.91 19.95
N GLU A 70 1.74 18.16 21.05
CA GLU A 70 2.37 18.54 22.31
C GLU A 70 3.89 18.26 22.33
N GLN A 71 4.29 17.11 21.76
CA GLN A 71 5.64 16.58 21.92
C GLN A 71 6.62 16.94 20.80
N TYR A 72 6.13 17.38 19.64
CA TYR A 72 6.99 17.64 18.48
C TYR A 72 6.71 19.01 17.89
N ASP A 73 7.72 19.56 17.25
CA ASP A 73 7.67 20.89 16.63
C ASP A 73 7.48 20.80 15.12
N VAL A 74 7.73 19.64 14.51
CA VAL A 74 7.47 19.33 13.09
C VAL A 74 7.35 17.82 12.88
N PHE A 75 6.49 17.42 11.93
CA PHE A 75 6.38 16.04 11.48
C PHE A 75 6.87 15.91 10.03
N VAL A 76 7.98 15.20 9.83
CA VAL A 76 8.55 14.93 8.51
C VAL A 76 8.12 13.54 8.05
N VAL A 77 7.66 13.46 6.80
CA VAL A 77 7.02 12.26 6.24
C VAL A 77 7.76 11.83 4.98
N PRO A 78 8.86 11.05 5.11
CA PRO A 78 9.46 10.39 3.96
C PRO A 78 8.49 9.34 3.41
N LEU A 79 8.25 9.40 2.10
CA LEU A 79 7.42 8.44 1.39
C LEU A 79 8.19 7.82 0.22
N ALA A 80 7.71 6.66 -0.21
CA ALA A 80 8.10 6.05 -1.47
C ALA A 80 7.02 6.37 -2.52
N ASN A 81 6.53 5.35 -3.20
CA ASN A 81 5.40 5.35 -4.12
C ASN A 81 4.04 5.36 -3.41
N ALA A 82 3.75 6.39 -2.62
CA ALA A 82 2.50 6.44 -1.84
C ALA A 82 1.25 6.61 -2.71
N PHE A 83 1.36 7.18 -3.92
CA PHE A 83 0.23 7.26 -4.85
C PHE A 83 0.17 6.00 -5.70
N ARG A 84 -0.35 4.93 -5.08
CA ARG A 84 -0.62 3.63 -5.71
C ARG A 84 -1.87 2.98 -5.11
N PRO A 85 -2.70 2.27 -5.87
CA PRO A 85 -4.00 1.76 -5.38
C PRO A 85 -3.90 0.93 -4.10
N THR A 86 -2.86 0.09 -3.98
CA THR A 86 -2.65 -0.78 -2.81
C THR A 86 -2.30 -0.01 -1.52
N PHE A 87 -1.94 1.28 -1.62
CA PHE A 87 -1.62 2.13 -0.46
C PHE A 87 -2.75 3.09 -0.07
N HIS A 88 -3.87 3.09 -0.81
CA HIS A 88 -5.00 4.01 -0.60
C HIS A 88 -5.44 4.14 0.86
N ALA A 89 -5.73 3.02 1.52
CA ALA A 89 -6.19 3.02 2.91
C ALA A 89 -5.13 3.56 3.90
N SER A 90 -3.85 3.35 3.62
CA SER A 90 -2.75 3.91 4.44
C SER A 90 -2.60 5.40 4.20
N LEU A 91 -2.76 5.86 2.95
CA LEU A 91 -2.78 7.28 2.61
C LEU A 91 -3.92 8.00 3.35
N ASP A 92 -5.14 7.45 3.32
CA ASP A 92 -6.29 8.06 4.00
C ASP A 92 -6.14 8.14 5.52
N ARG A 93 -5.52 7.14 6.15
CA ARG A 93 -5.18 7.18 7.59
C ARG A 93 -4.16 8.26 7.87
N LEU A 94 -3.11 8.36 7.05
CA LEU A 94 -2.10 9.40 7.17
C LEU A 94 -2.70 10.80 6.99
N THR A 95 -3.54 11.00 5.98
CA THR A 95 -4.27 12.26 5.76
C THR A 95 -5.14 12.61 6.96
N THR A 96 -5.89 11.66 7.51
CA THR A 96 -6.72 11.87 8.71
C THR A 96 -5.88 12.30 9.92
N LEU A 97 -4.68 11.74 10.09
CA LEU A 97 -3.77 12.20 11.14
C LEU A 97 -3.31 13.64 10.87
N ILE A 98 -2.83 13.93 9.66
CA ILE A 98 -2.29 15.24 9.25
C ILE A 98 -3.32 16.35 9.46
N GLU A 99 -4.58 16.13 9.08
CA GLU A 99 -5.67 17.10 9.26
C GLU A 99 -5.89 17.51 10.74
N GLN A 100 -5.49 16.67 11.70
CA GLN A 100 -5.60 16.93 13.14
C GLN A 100 -4.34 17.57 13.74
N LEU A 101 -3.25 17.68 12.98
CA LEU A 101 -2.00 18.27 13.46
C LEU A 101 -2.05 19.80 13.36
N THR A 102 -1.47 20.46 14.37
CA THR A 102 -1.30 21.92 14.45
C THR A 102 0.14 22.36 14.19
N ILE A 103 1.05 21.39 14.03
CA ILE A 103 2.46 21.60 13.73
C ILE A 103 2.71 21.47 12.22
N PRO A 104 3.83 22.01 11.69
CA PRO A 104 4.24 21.78 10.30
C PRO A 104 4.34 20.30 9.94
N VAL A 105 3.97 19.96 8.71
CA VAL A 105 4.04 18.60 8.17
C VAL A 105 4.72 18.64 6.82
N VAL A 106 5.93 18.09 6.72
CA VAL A 106 6.76 18.17 5.51
C VAL A 106 6.85 16.81 4.84
N VAL A 107 6.28 16.67 3.65
CA VAL A 107 6.41 15.44 2.86
C VAL A 107 7.75 15.43 2.14
N PHE A 108 8.61 14.49 2.55
CA PHE A 108 10.00 14.46 2.12
C PHE A 108 10.24 13.40 1.06
N GLY A 109 9.72 13.68 -0.14
CA GLY A 109 9.77 12.79 -1.29
C GLY A 109 8.56 11.86 -1.28
N VAL A 110 7.69 12.01 -2.27
CA VAL A 110 6.59 11.09 -2.59
C VAL A 110 6.57 10.80 -4.09
N GLY A 111 6.16 9.59 -4.46
CA GLY A 111 6.10 9.13 -5.84
C GLY A 111 4.71 8.59 -6.22
N ALA A 112 4.38 8.78 -7.49
CA ALA A 112 3.27 8.12 -8.17
C ALA A 112 3.72 6.80 -8.79
N GLN A 113 2.80 5.82 -8.86
CA GLN A 113 3.04 4.55 -9.55
C GLN A 113 2.00 4.34 -10.64
N ALA A 114 2.42 4.58 -11.87
CA ALA A 114 1.71 4.24 -13.10
C ALA A 114 2.41 3.05 -13.81
N PRO A 115 1.82 2.48 -14.88
CA PRO A 115 2.53 1.56 -15.76
C PRO A 115 3.73 2.24 -16.44
N ALA A 116 4.59 1.47 -17.10
CA ALA A 116 5.86 1.96 -17.68
C ALA A 116 5.68 3.05 -18.76
N ASP A 117 4.49 3.14 -19.38
CA ASP A 117 4.10 4.16 -20.36
C ASP A 117 3.66 5.49 -19.72
N TYR A 118 3.72 5.60 -18.39
CA TYR A 118 3.37 6.78 -17.61
C TYR A 118 1.88 7.15 -17.68
N ASP A 119 0.99 6.20 -18.01
CA ASP A 119 -0.45 6.46 -18.01
C ASP A 119 -0.99 6.70 -16.58
N THR A 120 -1.10 7.98 -16.21
CA THR A 120 -1.64 8.40 -14.90
C THR A 120 -3.14 8.13 -14.75
N ALA A 121 -3.87 7.73 -15.80
CA ALA A 121 -5.29 7.39 -15.67
C ALA A 121 -5.52 6.22 -14.70
N TRP A 122 -4.51 5.36 -14.51
CA TRP A 122 -4.49 4.31 -13.49
C TRP A 122 -4.65 4.82 -12.06
N LEU A 123 -4.34 6.09 -11.82
CA LEU A 123 -4.45 6.74 -10.52
C LEU A 123 -5.79 7.44 -10.30
N ASN A 124 -6.67 7.50 -11.31
CA ASN A 124 -7.99 8.12 -11.20
C ASN A 124 -8.81 7.63 -10.00
N PRO A 125 -8.83 6.32 -9.66
CA PRO A 125 -9.57 5.84 -8.49
C PRO A 125 -9.06 6.42 -7.16
N MET A 126 -7.84 6.95 -7.12
CA MET A 126 -7.23 7.56 -5.93
C MET A 126 -7.23 9.08 -5.95
N ALA A 127 -7.70 9.71 -7.03
CA ALA A 127 -7.53 11.15 -7.24
C ALA A 127 -8.07 11.98 -6.06
N ASP A 128 -9.22 11.59 -5.50
CA ASP A 128 -9.82 12.29 -4.36
C ASP A 128 -8.98 12.15 -3.08
N SER A 129 -8.46 10.96 -2.78
CA SER A 129 -7.56 10.75 -1.64
C SER A 129 -6.23 11.49 -1.80
N VAL A 130 -5.68 11.53 -3.02
CA VAL A 130 -4.46 12.31 -3.30
C VAL A 130 -4.74 13.81 -3.16
N ARG A 131 -5.87 14.32 -3.68
CA ARG A 131 -6.27 15.73 -3.51
C ARG A 131 -6.43 16.10 -2.04
N ARG A 132 -7.07 15.24 -1.25
CA ARG A 132 -7.24 15.44 0.19
C ARG A 132 -5.90 15.46 0.91
N PHE A 133 -5.02 14.49 0.61
CA PHE A 133 -3.67 14.43 1.16
C PHE A 133 -2.84 15.68 0.84
N ALA A 134 -2.76 16.06 -0.45
CA ALA A 134 -1.96 17.19 -0.89
C ALA A 134 -2.45 18.51 -0.25
N ARG A 135 -3.77 18.71 -0.15
CA ARG A 135 -4.35 19.85 0.57
C ARG A 135 -3.94 19.88 2.03
N ALA A 136 -4.12 18.77 2.75
CA ALA A 136 -3.80 18.68 4.18
C ALA A 136 -2.32 18.96 4.47
N VAL A 137 -1.42 18.54 3.56
CA VAL A 137 0.02 18.83 3.65
C VAL A 137 0.32 20.30 3.35
N LEU A 138 -0.21 20.86 2.27
CA LEU A 138 0.08 22.25 1.87
C LEU A 138 -0.52 23.31 2.80
N GLU A 139 -1.51 22.96 3.61
CA GLU A 139 -1.95 23.80 4.74
C GLU A 139 -0.88 23.94 5.84
N ARG A 140 0.16 23.07 5.84
CA ARG A 140 1.16 22.92 6.91
C ARG A 140 2.61 22.90 6.40
N SER A 141 2.83 23.05 5.10
CA SER A 141 4.13 23.00 4.43
C SER A 141 4.18 24.03 3.33
N ALA A 142 5.36 24.58 3.06
CA ALA A 142 5.54 25.51 1.94
C ALA A 142 5.42 24.82 0.57
N SER A 143 5.76 23.53 0.49
CA SER A 143 5.67 22.72 -0.72
C SER A 143 5.65 21.22 -0.41
N ILE A 144 5.27 20.40 -1.40
CA ILE A 144 5.40 18.94 -1.35
C ILE A 144 6.67 18.51 -2.10
N GLY A 145 7.57 17.80 -1.42
CA GLY A 145 8.72 17.17 -2.06
C GLY A 145 8.31 15.91 -2.82
N VAL A 146 8.58 15.84 -4.13
CA VAL A 146 8.30 14.68 -4.98
C VAL A 146 9.57 14.05 -5.55
N ARG A 147 9.45 12.78 -5.95
CA ARG A 147 10.57 11.96 -6.41
C ARG A 147 10.98 12.18 -7.88
N GLY A 148 10.15 12.84 -8.69
CA GLY A 148 10.45 13.11 -10.09
C GLY A 148 9.33 13.88 -10.82
N GLU A 149 9.53 14.04 -12.12
CA GLU A 149 8.68 14.83 -13.02
C GLU A 149 7.29 14.22 -13.18
N LEU A 150 7.17 12.90 -13.32
CA LEU A 150 5.87 12.22 -13.45
C LEU A 150 4.98 12.57 -12.26
N THR A 151 5.51 12.45 -11.05
CA THR A 151 4.75 12.74 -9.83
C THR A 151 4.42 14.22 -9.71
N SER A 152 5.34 15.10 -10.11
CA SER A 152 5.10 16.55 -10.18
C SER A 152 3.95 16.88 -11.12
N ASP A 153 3.96 16.33 -12.33
CA ASP A 153 2.96 16.57 -13.36
C ASP A 153 1.60 15.99 -12.98
N TYR A 154 1.59 14.83 -12.31
CA TYR A 154 0.36 14.27 -11.74
C TYR A 154 -0.28 15.22 -10.71
N LEU A 155 0.50 15.76 -9.75
CA LEU A 155 -0.03 16.72 -8.77
C LEU A 155 -0.46 18.05 -9.41
N LYS A 156 0.27 18.54 -10.41
CA LYS A 156 -0.11 19.72 -11.21
C LYS A 156 -1.42 19.49 -11.97
N GLY A 157 -1.61 18.30 -12.54
CA GLY A 157 -2.88 17.89 -13.17
C GLY A 157 -4.06 17.85 -12.19
N LEU A 158 -3.79 17.64 -10.89
CA LEU A 158 -4.78 17.76 -9.82
C LEU A 158 -4.95 19.21 -9.31
N GLY A 159 -4.18 20.18 -9.83
CA GLY A 159 -4.29 21.60 -9.47
C GLY A 159 -3.38 22.06 -8.33
N PHE A 160 -2.33 21.30 -8.01
CA PHE A 160 -1.33 21.69 -6.99
C PHE A 160 -0.03 22.13 -7.67
N HIS A 161 0.44 23.34 -7.35
CA HIS A 161 1.64 23.93 -7.98
C HIS A 161 2.82 24.09 -7.03
N ASP A 162 2.59 24.10 -5.71
CA ASP A 162 3.61 24.15 -4.68
C ASP A 162 4.28 22.77 -4.50
N VAL A 163 5.00 22.35 -5.53
CA VAL A 163 5.61 21.02 -5.66
C VAL A 163 7.07 21.15 -6.06
N ASP A 164 7.97 20.55 -5.29
CA ASP A 164 9.41 20.56 -5.54
C ASP A 164 9.91 19.16 -5.91
N ILE A 165 10.61 19.05 -7.04
CA ILE A 165 11.24 17.79 -7.44
C ILE A 165 12.59 17.67 -6.74
N ILE A 166 12.64 16.80 -5.72
CA ILE A 166 13.81 16.60 -4.86
C ILE A 166 14.44 15.20 -5.00
N GLY A 167 13.78 14.30 -5.72
CA GLY A 167 14.22 12.91 -5.83
C GLY A 167 13.99 12.10 -4.55
N CYS A 168 14.75 11.02 -4.41
CA CYS A 168 14.78 10.20 -3.21
C CYS A 168 15.90 10.67 -2.27
N PRO A 169 15.62 10.96 -0.97
CA PRO A 169 16.64 11.39 -0.02
C PRO A 169 17.83 10.43 0.12
N SER A 170 17.65 9.13 -0.17
CA SER A 170 18.71 8.13 -0.06
C SER A 170 19.95 8.45 -0.90
N MET A 171 19.82 9.16 -2.02
CA MET A 171 20.96 9.54 -2.86
C MET A 171 21.89 10.56 -2.19
N PHE A 172 21.43 11.25 -1.15
CA PHE A 172 22.16 12.31 -0.46
C PHE A 172 22.66 11.90 0.92
N LEU A 173 22.85 10.59 1.15
CA LEU A 173 23.38 10.09 2.42
C LEU A 173 24.76 10.68 2.74
N TYR A 174 25.58 11.00 1.73
CA TYR A 174 26.91 11.63 1.88
C TYR A 174 26.94 13.12 1.47
N GLY A 175 25.78 13.77 1.51
CA GLY A 175 25.64 15.19 1.19
C GLY A 175 25.96 15.52 -0.27
N GLU A 176 26.73 16.59 -0.48
CA GLU A 176 27.17 17.06 -1.80
C GLU A 176 28.15 16.10 -2.48
N THR A 177 28.76 15.20 -1.73
CA THR A 177 29.68 14.20 -2.29
C THR A 177 28.93 12.91 -2.62
N PHE A 178 29.33 12.26 -3.71
CA PHE A 178 28.88 10.92 -4.06
C PHE A 178 30.09 10.01 -4.25
N PRO A 179 30.04 8.73 -3.80
CA PRO A 179 31.15 7.81 -3.97
C PRO A 179 31.56 7.67 -5.44
N GLU A 180 32.86 7.64 -5.70
CA GLU A 180 33.37 7.30 -7.02
C GLU A 180 33.06 5.83 -7.34
N MET A 181 32.60 5.59 -8.56
CA MET A 181 32.32 4.23 -9.04
C MET A 181 33.63 3.51 -9.26
N ARG A 182 33.83 2.40 -8.55
CA ARG A 182 35.02 1.58 -8.69
C ARG A 182 35.06 0.94 -10.09
N ALA A 183 35.97 1.40 -10.94
CA ALA A 183 36.22 0.77 -12.22
C ALA A 183 36.76 -0.66 -12.01
N THR A 184 36.14 -1.62 -12.68
CA THR A 184 36.52 -3.04 -12.64
C THR A 184 36.32 -3.69 -14.01
N GLU A 185 36.90 -4.87 -14.23
CA GLU A 185 36.57 -5.75 -15.34
C GLU A 185 35.80 -6.94 -14.77
N LEU A 186 34.59 -7.20 -15.26
CA LEU A 186 33.79 -8.30 -14.75
C LEU A 186 34.28 -9.62 -15.33
N THR A 187 34.76 -10.52 -14.48
CA THR A 187 35.20 -11.88 -14.81
C THR A 187 34.32 -12.89 -14.08
N ALA A 188 34.47 -14.19 -14.40
CA ALA A 188 33.73 -15.24 -13.67
C ALA A 188 34.02 -15.24 -12.15
N ALA A 189 35.17 -14.70 -11.71
CA ALA A 189 35.52 -14.58 -10.29
C ALA A 189 34.91 -13.34 -9.61
N SER A 190 34.26 -12.45 -10.37
CA SER A 190 33.67 -11.23 -9.83
C SER A 190 32.52 -11.52 -8.87
N ARG A 191 32.42 -10.68 -7.83
CA ARG A 191 31.36 -10.72 -6.84
C ARG A 191 30.18 -9.89 -7.34
N ILE A 192 29.08 -10.56 -7.71
CA ILE A 192 27.89 -9.93 -8.25
C ILE A 192 26.78 -9.87 -7.19
N ALA A 193 26.24 -8.68 -6.95
CA ALA A 193 25.09 -8.48 -6.09
C ALA A 193 23.80 -8.39 -6.92
N LEU A 194 22.87 -9.29 -6.65
CA LEU A 194 21.57 -9.34 -7.31
C LEU A 194 20.48 -8.79 -6.38
N ASN A 195 19.49 -8.09 -6.93
CA ASN A 195 18.26 -7.75 -6.22
C ASN A 195 17.03 -7.92 -7.12
N LEU A 196 15.96 -8.49 -6.60
CA LEU A 196 14.80 -8.90 -7.40
C LEU A 196 13.49 -8.42 -6.78
N SER A 197 12.52 -8.14 -7.64
CA SER A 197 11.16 -7.77 -7.28
C SER A 197 10.18 -8.78 -7.85
N PRO A 198 9.32 -9.42 -7.03
CA PRO A 198 8.26 -10.28 -7.55
C PRO A 198 7.32 -9.56 -8.53
N ASP A 199 7.12 -8.24 -8.35
CA ASP A 199 6.32 -7.40 -9.25
C ASP A 199 6.89 -7.30 -10.67
N ALA A 200 8.16 -7.69 -10.87
CA ALA A 200 8.81 -7.68 -12.18
C ALA A 200 8.64 -9.00 -12.95
N ILE A 201 8.18 -10.09 -12.31
CA ILE A 201 7.97 -11.41 -12.94
C ILE A 201 7.04 -11.31 -14.16
N PRO A 202 5.93 -10.55 -14.14
CA PRO A 202 5.05 -10.45 -15.31
C PRO A 202 5.61 -9.59 -16.46
N VAL A 203 6.72 -8.88 -16.26
CA VAL A 203 7.24 -7.88 -17.20
C VAL A 203 8.35 -8.43 -18.09
N GLY A 204 9.19 -9.33 -17.59
CA GLY A 204 10.24 -10.00 -18.36
C GLY A 204 10.85 -11.18 -17.60
N ASP A 205 11.72 -11.95 -18.25
CA ASP A 205 12.30 -13.18 -17.70
C ASP A 205 13.43 -12.91 -16.69
N ILE A 206 13.07 -12.24 -15.59
CA ILE A 206 13.99 -11.89 -14.51
C ILE A 206 14.54 -13.14 -13.79
N ALA A 207 13.77 -14.23 -13.75
CA ALA A 207 14.23 -15.51 -13.20
C ALA A 207 15.31 -16.13 -14.10
N GLY A 208 15.13 -16.07 -15.43
CA GLY A 208 16.12 -16.47 -16.42
C GLY A 208 17.43 -15.69 -16.29
N ILE A 209 17.35 -14.36 -16.21
CA ILE A 209 18.52 -13.48 -16.01
C ILE A 209 19.26 -13.83 -14.71
N ALA A 210 18.51 -14.01 -13.61
CA ALA A 210 19.07 -14.40 -12.33
C ALA A 210 19.78 -15.76 -12.39
N ARG A 211 19.17 -16.75 -13.05
CA ARG A 211 19.76 -18.07 -13.27
C ARG A 211 21.03 -17.99 -14.12
N HIS A 212 21.00 -17.23 -15.22
CA HIS A 212 22.18 -17.05 -16.08
C HIS A 212 23.37 -16.47 -15.31
N ALA A 213 23.12 -15.44 -14.49
CA ALA A 213 24.15 -14.86 -13.65
C ALA A 213 24.63 -15.83 -12.56
N TRP A 214 23.73 -16.59 -11.93
CA TRP A 214 24.10 -17.60 -10.93
C TRP A 214 24.99 -18.71 -11.51
N GLU A 215 24.70 -19.20 -12.71
CA GLU A 215 25.49 -20.23 -13.39
C GLU A 215 26.91 -19.74 -13.75
N ARG A 216 27.07 -18.43 -14.00
CA ARG A 216 28.31 -17.84 -14.50
C ARG A 216 29.21 -17.23 -13.42
N TYR A 217 28.63 -16.74 -12.33
CA TYR A 217 29.34 -16.03 -11.26
C TYR A 217 29.21 -16.78 -9.93
N PRO A 218 30.19 -17.63 -9.56
CA PRO A 218 30.13 -18.46 -8.34
C PRO A 218 30.03 -17.67 -7.04
N HIS A 219 30.44 -16.39 -7.05
CA HIS A 219 30.37 -15.50 -5.89
C HIS A 219 29.13 -14.58 -5.89
N LEU A 220 28.13 -14.88 -6.72
CA LEU A 220 26.86 -14.15 -6.71
C LEU A 220 26.16 -14.28 -5.36
N ALA A 221 25.63 -13.16 -4.86
CA ALA A 221 24.74 -13.08 -3.70
C ALA A 221 23.45 -12.36 -4.08
N TYR A 222 22.33 -12.83 -3.55
CA TYR A 222 21.01 -12.22 -3.72
C TYR A 222 20.62 -11.45 -2.46
N TYR A 223 20.53 -10.13 -2.58
CA TYR A 223 20.01 -9.24 -1.54
C TYR A 223 18.49 -9.13 -1.65
N ALA A 224 17.83 -9.96 -0.87
CA ALA A 224 16.39 -9.94 -0.67
C ALA A 224 15.98 -8.67 0.09
N GLN A 225 14.72 -8.24 -0.06
CA GLN A 225 14.30 -6.93 0.44
C GLN A 225 12.89 -6.92 1.01
N ASN A 226 12.06 -7.95 0.84
CA ASN A 226 10.73 -7.97 1.42
C ASN A 226 10.70 -8.67 2.78
N THR A 227 9.72 -8.29 3.61
CA THR A 227 9.48 -8.97 4.88
C THR A 227 9.29 -10.47 4.68
N VAL A 228 8.56 -10.90 3.64
CA VAL A 228 8.36 -12.34 3.34
C VAL A 228 9.68 -13.09 3.10
N ASP A 229 10.68 -12.44 2.51
CA ASP A 229 12.01 -13.04 2.33
C ASP A 229 12.69 -13.21 3.70
N ALA A 230 12.62 -12.20 4.56
CA ALA A 230 13.13 -12.26 5.92
C ALA A 230 12.48 -13.41 6.72
N GLU A 231 11.18 -13.62 6.54
CA GLU A 231 10.45 -14.70 7.19
C GLU A 231 10.91 -16.08 6.72
N VAL A 232 11.19 -16.25 5.43
CA VAL A 232 11.75 -17.51 4.88
C VAL A 232 13.16 -17.74 5.42
N LEU A 233 13.99 -16.71 5.49
CA LEU A 233 15.34 -16.82 6.05
C LEU A 233 15.34 -17.14 7.55
N MET A 234 14.41 -16.56 8.32
CA MET A 234 14.33 -16.74 9.77
C MET A 234 13.63 -18.02 10.20
N TRP A 235 12.53 -18.40 9.53
CA TRP A 235 11.66 -19.50 9.95
C TRP A 235 11.57 -20.65 8.96
N GLY A 236 12.04 -20.46 7.73
CA GLY A 236 11.91 -21.42 6.64
C GLY A 236 10.49 -21.58 6.11
N ASP A 237 10.38 -22.51 5.16
CA ASP A 237 9.15 -23.02 4.55
C ASP A 237 9.28 -24.56 4.38
N THR A 238 8.21 -25.24 3.95
CA THR A 238 8.19 -26.70 3.71
C THR A 238 8.42 -27.09 2.23
N SER A 239 8.93 -26.16 1.40
CA SER A 239 9.23 -26.43 -0.01
C SER A 239 10.26 -27.56 -0.20
N PRO A 240 11.33 -27.72 0.63
CA PRO A 240 12.27 -28.81 0.45
C PRO A 240 11.64 -30.19 0.63
N GLU A 241 10.77 -30.37 1.64
CA GLU A 241 10.14 -31.65 1.94
C GLU A 241 8.97 -31.97 1.01
N SER A 242 8.27 -30.95 0.50
CA SER A 242 7.17 -31.14 -0.46
C SER A 242 7.64 -31.37 -1.90
N GLY A 243 8.91 -31.04 -2.21
CA GLY A 243 9.44 -31.07 -3.56
C GLY A 243 8.92 -29.94 -4.45
N HIS A 244 8.22 -28.95 -3.88
CA HIS A 244 7.76 -27.78 -4.60
C HIS A 244 8.95 -26.88 -4.94
N THR A 245 9.03 -26.42 -6.18
CA THR A 245 10.10 -25.55 -6.68
C THR A 245 9.50 -24.37 -7.45
N ASP A 246 10.20 -23.25 -7.43
CA ASP A 246 9.84 -22.03 -8.15
C ASP A 246 11.10 -21.52 -8.86
N PRO A 247 11.03 -21.07 -10.13
CA PRO A 247 12.17 -20.47 -10.83
C PRO A 247 12.67 -19.16 -10.21
N PHE A 248 11.82 -18.46 -9.44
CA PHE A 248 12.18 -17.25 -8.71
C PHE A 248 12.56 -17.61 -7.27
N PRO A 249 13.58 -16.96 -6.68
CA PRO A 249 14.02 -17.25 -5.31
C PRO A 249 13.02 -16.72 -4.26
N LEU A 250 11.92 -17.44 -4.07
CA LEU A 250 10.90 -17.17 -3.04
C LEU A 250 10.90 -18.17 -1.88
N GLN A 251 11.61 -19.30 -2.01
CA GLN A 251 11.49 -20.43 -1.10
C GLN A 251 12.77 -21.25 -0.96
N LEU A 252 12.88 -22.01 0.13
CA LEU A 252 14.08 -22.76 0.51
C LEU A 252 14.52 -23.81 -0.50
N SER A 253 13.62 -24.35 -1.32
CA SER A 253 13.95 -25.32 -2.38
C SER A 253 14.70 -24.71 -3.56
N HIS A 254 14.73 -23.37 -3.69
CA HIS A 254 15.46 -22.70 -4.76
C HIS A 254 16.98 -22.74 -4.52
N ALA A 255 17.77 -22.91 -5.60
CA ALA A 255 19.23 -23.08 -5.54
C ALA A 255 19.95 -21.99 -4.75
N LEU A 256 19.60 -20.70 -4.97
CA LEU A 256 20.18 -19.58 -4.20
C LEU A 256 19.98 -19.70 -2.67
N PHE A 257 18.88 -20.29 -2.19
CA PHE A 257 18.68 -20.55 -0.76
C PHE A 257 19.50 -21.76 -0.31
N GLN A 258 19.51 -22.85 -1.09
CA GLN A 258 20.27 -24.06 -0.77
C GLN A 258 21.78 -23.81 -0.69
N GLU A 259 22.31 -22.93 -1.54
CA GLU A 259 23.71 -22.51 -1.54
C GLU A 259 24.02 -21.38 -0.55
N ASN A 260 23.05 -20.99 0.27
CA ASN A 260 23.15 -19.88 1.23
C ASN A 260 23.68 -18.58 0.59
N LYS A 261 23.14 -18.22 -0.59
CA LYS A 261 23.47 -17.00 -1.34
C LYS A 261 22.52 -15.84 -1.06
N VAL A 262 21.42 -16.08 -0.35
CA VAL A 262 20.41 -15.05 -0.03
C VAL A 262 20.77 -14.30 1.26
N ARG A 263 20.66 -12.97 1.23
CA ARG A 263 20.89 -12.08 2.37
C ARG A 263 19.72 -11.13 2.52
N MET A 264 19.25 -10.89 3.75
CA MET A 264 18.27 -9.86 4.06
C MET A 264 18.92 -8.76 4.90
N PRO A 265 19.13 -7.55 4.34
CA PRO A 265 19.70 -6.46 5.12
C PRO A 265 18.73 -5.97 6.19
N LEU A 266 19.24 -5.88 7.41
CA LEU A 266 18.51 -5.42 8.59
C LEU A 266 18.78 -3.94 8.90
N ASP A 267 19.91 -3.42 8.42
CA ASP A 267 20.36 -2.05 8.61
C ASP A 267 21.02 -1.50 7.33
N PRO A 268 20.71 -0.25 6.90
CA PRO A 268 21.33 0.36 5.74
C PRO A 268 22.86 0.48 5.83
N ALA A 269 23.42 0.75 7.01
CA ALA A 269 24.87 0.95 7.14
C ALA A 269 25.63 -0.35 6.88
N THR A 270 25.19 -1.44 7.51
CA THR A 270 25.76 -2.77 7.26
C THR A 270 25.54 -3.21 5.81
N TRP A 271 24.36 -2.93 5.25
CA TRP A 271 24.07 -3.27 3.86
C TRP A 271 25.02 -2.58 2.87
N ILE A 272 25.23 -1.27 3.04
CA ILE A 272 26.15 -0.50 2.21
C ILE A 272 27.58 -1.02 2.40
N ASP A 273 28.01 -1.29 3.63
CA ASP A 273 29.35 -1.81 3.91
C ASP A 273 29.61 -3.18 3.24
N GLU A 274 28.67 -4.11 3.35
CA GLU A 274 28.78 -5.42 2.69
C GLU A 274 28.87 -5.27 1.17
N LEU A 275 28.10 -4.36 0.57
CA LEU A 275 28.10 -4.09 -0.87
C LEU A 275 29.41 -3.48 -1.37
N ARG A 276 30.24 -2.85 -0.51
CA ARG A 276 31.59 -2.36 -0.89
C ARG A 276 32.49 -3.50 -1.36
N GLY A 277 32.23 -4.71 -0.88
CA GLY A 277 32.95 -5.92 -1.27
C GLY A 277 32.58 -6.49 -2.64
N PHE A 278 31.59 -5.92 -3.34
CA PHE A 278 31.08 -6.42 -4.62
C PHE A 278 31.60 -5.62 -5.81
N ASP A 279 31.79 -6.27 -6.95
CA ASP A 279 32.32 -5.66 -8.18
C ASP A 279 31.23 -5.00 -9.01
N PHE A 280 30.02 -5.55 -8.95
CA PHE A 280 28.86 -5.01 -9.66
C PHE A 280 27.57 -5.41 -8.96
N ALA A 281 26.57 -4.55 -9.03
CA ALA A 281 25.22 -4.87 -8.61
C ALA A 281 24.21 -4.61 -9.73
N TYR A 282 23.17 -5.42 -9.81
CA TYR A 282 22.08 -5.12 -10.72
C TYR A 282 20.77 -5.70 -10.21
N GLY A 283 19.65 -5.18 -10.72
CA GLY A 283 18.36 -5.75 -10.42
C GLY A 283 17.19 -4.79 -10.50
N THR A 284 16.00 -5.27 -10.15
CA THR A 284 14.75 -4.53 -10.31
C THR A 284 14.36 -3.68 -9.10
N ARG A 285 15.11 -3.75 -8.00
CA ARG A 285 14.88 -2.91 -6.82
C ARG A 285 15.76 -1.67 -6.89
N ILE A 286 15.15 -0.51 -7.10
CA ILE A 286 15.88 0.77 -7.13
C ILE A 286 16.77 0.96 -5.90
N HIS A 287 16.25 0.72 -4.69
CA HIS A 287 17.03 0.92 -3.46
C HIS A 287 18.14 -0.13 -3.26
N GLY A 288 18.03 -1.31 -3.88
CA GLY A 288 19.13 -2.28 -3.89
C GLY A 288 20.32 -1.81 -4.70
N ASN A 289 20.05 -1.19 -5.85
CA ASN A 289 21.07 -0.56 -6.67
C ASN A 289 21.59 0.73 -6.01
N VAL A 290 20.73 1.56 -5.43
CA VAL A 290 21.17 2.75 -4.68
C VAL A 290 22.09 2.38 -3.51
N ALA A 291 21.81 1.30 -2.76
CA ALA A 291 22.73 0.82 -1.72
C ALA A 291 24.12 0.52 -2.28
N ALA A 292 24.20 -0.10 -3.46
CA ALA A 292 25.46 -0.41 -4.13
C ALA A 292 26.17 0.87 -4.60
N LEU A 293 25.45 1.83 -5.19
CA LEU A 293 26.02 3.12 -5.58
C LEU A 293 26.58 3.89 -4.37
N LEU A 294 25.87 3.89 -3.24
CA LEU A 294 26.36 4.45 -1.97
C LEU A 294 27.58 3.70 -1.42
N ALA A 295 27.75 2.43 -1.78
CA ALA A 295 28.95 1.66 -1.45
C ALA A 295 30.15 1.99 -2.36
N GLY A 296 29.96 2.74 -3.46
CA GLY A 296 30.96 2.92 -4.52
C GLY A 296 31.01 1.74 -5.51
N THR A 297 30.03 0.84 -5.43
CA THR A 297 29.89 -0.32 -6.30
C THR A 297 29.02 0.04 -7.51
N PRO A 298 29.53 -0.07 -8.75
CA PRO A 298 28.76 0.19 -9.95
C PRO A 298 27.46 -0.62 -9.97
N SER A 299 26.35 -0.01 -10.38
CA SER A 299 25.09 -0.74 -10.49
C SER A 299 24.16 -0.28 -11.60
N VAL A 300 23.35 -1.22 -12.09
CA VAL A 300 22.36 -0.99 -13.15
C VAL A 300 20.97 -1.42 -12.69
N VAL A 301 20.00 -0.51 -12.85
CA VAL A 301 18.60 -0.77 -12.53
C VAL A 301 17.90 -1.42 -13.72
N LEU A 302 17.24 -2.55 -13.48
CA LEU A 302 16.32 -3.14 -14.45
C LEU A 302 14.92 -2.55 -14.22
N THR A 303 14.52 -1.60 -15.04
CA THR A 303 13.24 -0.89 -14.86
C THR A 303 12.07 -1.75 -15.34
N HIS A 304 11.02 -1.85 -14.53
CA HIS A 304 9.82 -2.64 -14.81
C HIS A 304 8.52 -1.87 -14.53
N ASP A 305 8.61 -0.67 -13.96
CA ASP A 305 7.49 0.21 -13.66
C ASP A 305 7.90 1.68 -13.79
N SER A 306 6.92 2.61 -13.79
CA SER A 306 7.21 4.04 -13.89
C SER A 306 8.01 4.58 -12.70
N ARG A 307 7.82 4.02 -11.51
CA ARG A 307 8.45 4.45 -10.26
C ARG A 307 9.97 4.26 -10.28
N THR A 308 10.43 3.10 -10.76
CA THR A 308 11.86 2.83 -10.90
C THR A 308 12.44 3.69 -12.02
N LEU A 309 11.74 3.80 -13.16
CA LEU A 309 12.19 4.59 -14.30
C LEU A 309 12.28 6.10 -14.00
N GLU A 310 11.30 6.66 -13.29
CA GLU A 310 11.26 8.08 -12.89
C GLU A 310 12.51 8.43 -12.07
N LEU A 311 12.83 7.63 -11.05
CA LEU A 311 14.02 7.84 -10.24
C LEU A 311 15.32 7.67 -11.04
N CYS A 312 15.37 6.67 -11.94
CA CYS A 312 16.56 6.48 -12.78
C CYS A 312 16.80 7.68 -13.70
N ARG A 313 15.74 8.23 -14.29
CA ARG A 313 15.82 9.43 -15.14
C ARG A 313 16.16 10.67 -14.33
N TYR A 314 15.51 10.89 -13.19
CA TYR A 314 15.78 12.07 -12.36
C TYR A 314 17.22 12.10 -11.84
N PHE A 315 17.80 10.95 -11.51
CA PHE A 315 19.18 10.83 -11.00
C PHE A 315 20.23 10.47 -12.05
N ASP A 316 19.84 10.26 -13.31
CA ASP A 316 20.68 9.68 -14.36
C ASP A 316 21.34 8.35 -13.96
N ILE A 317 20.68 7.54 -13.13
CA ILE A 317 21.17 6.21 -12.74
C ILE A 317 21.13 5.30 -13.98
N PRO A 318 22.23 4.57 -14.30
CA PRO A 318 22.23 3.60 -15.38
C PRO A 318 21.10 2.58 -15.25
N HIS A 319 20.34 2.41 -16.32
CA HIS A 319 19.17 1.53 -16.32
C HIS A 319 18.89 0.92 -17.70
N ARG A 320 18.20 -0.22 -17.69
CA ARG A 320 17.69 -0.92 -18.88
C ARG A 320 16.25 -1.34 -18.66
N SER A 321 15.42 -1.25 -19.69
CA SER A 321 14.05 -1.75 -19.61
C SER A 321 14.08 -3.27 -19.54
N LEU A 322 13.42 -3.85 -18.54
CA LEU A 322 13.34 -5.31 -18.40
C LEU A 322 12.66 -5.97 -19.61
N THR A 323 11.79 -5.26 -20.31
CA THR A 323 11.11 -5.74 -21.52
C THR A 323 12.04 -5.90 -22.73
N GLU A 324 13.22 -5.29 -22.69
CA GLU A 324 14.23 -5.30 -23.76
C GLU A 324 15.34 -6.33 -23.51
N LEU A 325 15.28 -7.02 -22.37
CA LEU A 325 16.29 -7.99 -21.95
C LEU A 325 15.76 -9.42 -22.12
N ASP A 326 16.67 -10.33 -22.48
CA ASP A 326 16.37 -11.75 -22.55
C ASP A 326 16.96 -12.52 -21.36
N ALA A 327 16.53 -13.76 -21.20
CA ALA A 327 16.94 -14.65 -20.12
C ALA A 327 18.46 -14.90 -20.04
N GLY A 328 19.19 -14.71 -21.14
CA GLY A 328 20.63 -14.91 -21.26
C GLY A 328 21.45 -13.63 -21.10
N THR A 329 20.84 -12.52 -20.69
CA THR A 329 21.55 -11.25 -20.44
C THR A 329 22.67 -11.45 -19.41
N ASP A 330 23.92 -11.18 -19.80
CA ASP A 330 25.07 -11.25 -18.91
C ASP A 330 25.17 -9.94 -18.08
N PRO A 331 25.34 -10.01 -16.75
CA PRO A 331 25.72 -8.86 -15.92
C PRO A 331 26.89 -8.04 -16.47
N ARG A 332 27.83 -8.67 -17.19
CA ARG A 332 28.93 -7.98 -17.88
C ARG A 332 28.43 -6.97 -18.90
N ASP A 333 27.50 -7.35 -19.76
CA ASP A 333 26.98 -6.49 -20.82
C ASP A 333 26.29 -5.26 -20.22
N LEU A 334 25.54 -5.46 -19.13
CA LEU A 334 24.91 -4.36 -18.38
C LEU A 334 25.94 -3.37 -17.83
N TYR A 335 27.06 -3.88 -17.30
CA TYR A 335 28.13 -3.05 -16.76
C TYR A 335 28.90 -2.30 -17.86
N GLU A 336 29.22 -2.97 -18.97
CA GLU A 336 29.93 -2.37 -20.10
C GLU A 336 29.12 -1.26 -20.78
N ASP A 337 27.78 -1.40 -20.81
CA ASP A 337 26.86 -0.39 -21.35
C ASP A 337 26.59 0.78 -20.37
N ALA A 338 27.01 0.70 -19.11
CA ALA A 338 26.64 1.68 -18.09
C ALA A 338 27.53 2.93 -18.11
N ASP A 339 26.91 4.12 -18.12
CA ASP A 339 27.58 5.41 -17.95
C ASP A 339 27.11 6.15 -16.70
N PHE A 340 28.02 6.29 -15.73
CA PHE A 340 27.77 6.97 -14.45
C PHE A 340 28.09 8.47 -14.48
N SER A 341 28.61 8.98 -15.60
CA SER A 341 29.13 10.35 -15.71
C SER A 341 28.05 11.40 -15.50
N ALA A 342 26.87 11.20 -16.08
CA ALA A 342 25.74 12.12 -15.93
C ALA A 342 25.22 12.14 -14.49
N MET A 343 25.10 10.97 -13.85
CA MET A 343 24.72 10.83 -12.44
C MET A 343 25.65 11.65 -11.54
N ALA A 344 26.97 11.40 -11.66
CA ALA A 344 27.99 12.05 -10.86
C ALA A 344 28.02 13.56 -11.10
N LYS A 345 27.99 14.00 -12.36
CA LYS A 345 28.04 15.43 -12.72
C LYS A 345 26.82 16.20 -12.22
N GLY A 346 25.63 15.60 -12.25
CA GLY A 346 24.39 16.23 -11.80
C GLY A 346 24.12 16.14 -10.29
N HIS A 347 24.96 15.43 -9.52
CA HIS A 347 24.70 15.20 -8.09
C HIS A 347 24.69 16.49 -7.26
N GLY A 348 25.65 17.39 -7.46
CA GLY A 348 25.73 18.67 -6.73
C GLY A 348 24.49 19.54 -6.91
N GLU A 349 24.01 19.71 -8.16
CA GLU A 349 22.78 20.46 -8.46
C GLU A 349 21.54 19.84 -7.78
N ARG A 350 21.45 18.49 -7.80
CA ARG A 350 20.35 17.78 -7.12
C ARG A 350 20.45 17.89 -5.60
N PHE A 351 21.66 17.95 -5.05
CA PHE A 351 21.89 18.19 -3.63
C PHE A 351 21.47 19.61 -3.21
N GLU A 352 21.80 20.63 -4.00
CA GLU A 352 21.32 22.01 -3.75
C GLU A 352 19.80 22.10 -3.76
N ARG A 353 19.12 21.37 -4.67
CA ARG A 353 17.64 21.32 -4.71
C ARG A 353 17.04 20.77 -3.42
N ILE A 354 17.57 19.67 -2.87
CA ILE A 354 17.03 19.09 -1.65
C ILE A 354 17.33 19.97 -0.42
N VAL A 355 18.49 20.64 -0.37
CA VAL A 355 18.81 21.63 0.68
C VAL A 355 17.87 22.82 0.60
N ALA A 356 17.64 23.38 -0.60
CA ALA A 356 16.71 24.48 -0.79
C ALA A 356 15.26 24.12 -0.40
N PHE A 357 14.85 22.86 -0.63
CA PHE A 357 13.55 22.36 -0.17
C PHE A 357 13.45 22.33 1.36
N LEU A 358 14.52 21.88 2.04
CA LEU A 358 14.57 21.87 3.51
C LEU A 358 14.52 23.30 4.07
N ASP A 359 15.30 24.22 3.50
CA ASP A 359 15.32 25.64 3.91
C ASP A 359 13.95 26.30 3.72
N ARG A 360 13.29 26.04 2.59
CA ARG A 360 11.94 26.55 2.29
C ARG A 360 10.90 26.07 3.31
N ASN A 361 11.09 24.90 3.90
CA ASN A 361 10.19 24.33 4.90
C ASN A 361 10.70 24.52 6.34
N ASP A 362 11.64 25.45 6.57
CA ASP A 362 12.21 25.76 7.89
C ASP A 362 12.82 24.53 8.60
N LEU A 363 13.42 23.63 7.81
CA LEU A 363 14.12 22.45 8.32
C LEU A 363 15.63 22.68 8.26
N ARG A 364 16.23 22.95 9.42
CA ARG A 364 17.69 22.94 9.55
C ARG A 364 18.21 21.54 9.25
N ASN A 365 19.35 21.50 8.57
CA ASN A 365 19.96 20.25 8.12
C ASN A 365 21.44 20.17 8.50
N THR A 366 21.96 18.96 8.58
CA THR A 366 23.32 18.68 9.05
C THR A 366 24.41 19.26 8.14
N TYR A 367 24.12 19.47 6.85
CA TYR A 367 25.11 19.89 5.86
C TYR A 367 25.38 21.39 5.89
N THR A 368 24.33 22.23 5.96
CA THR A 368 24.48 23.69 5.99
C THR A 368 24.39 24.29 7.39
N HIS A 369 23.85 23.54 8.37
CA HIS A 369 23.62 24.02 9.73
C HIS A 369 24.28 23.16 10.83
N GLY A 370 25.00 22.11 10.45
CA GLY A 370 25.62 21.15 11.36
C GLY A 370 27.08 20.86 11.01
N ASP A 371 27.52 19.65 11.30
CA ASP A 371 28.89 19.16 11.13
C ASP A 371 29.05 18.28 9.87
N GLY A 372 28.15 18.43 8.89
CA GLY A 372 28.12 17.58 7.70
C GLY A 372 27.64 16.14 7.96
N GLY A 373 27.14 15.85 9.17
CA GLY A 373 26.70 14.52 9.60
C GLY A 373 27.79 13.71 10.30
N ALA A 374 28.93 14.31 10.64
CA ALA A 374 30.05 13.63 11.28
C ALA A 374 29.66 13.01 12.64
N ALA A 375 28.91 13.72 13.48
CA ALA A 375 28.42 13.18 14.76
C ALA A 375 27.41 12.04 14.57
N PHE A 376 26.59 12.10 13.52
CA PHE A 376 25.67 11.02 13.17
C PHE A 376 26.45 9.76 12.80
N GLU A 377 27.47 9.90 11.94
CA GLU A 377 28.33 8.80 11.51
C GLU A 377 29.14 8.21 12.67
N ALA A 378 29.72 9.05 13.54
CA ALA A 378 30.44 8.60 14.71
C ALA A 378 29.54 7.83 15.68
N ARG A 379 28.29 8.29 15.89
CA ARG A 379 27.32 7.58 16.72
C ARG A 379 26.90 6.24 16.10
N LEU A 380 26.71 6.20 14.78
CA LEU A 380 26.36 4.98 14.05
C LEU A 380 27.50 3.95 14.09
N ALA A 381 28.74 4.39 13.90
CA ALA A 381 29.94 3.55 13.95
C ALA A 381 30.23 2.97 15.35
N ALA A 382 29.66 3.55 16.40
CA ALA A 382 29.76 3.05 17.77
C ALA A 382 28.75 1.92 18.09
N LEU A 383 27.83 1.61 17.18
CA LEU A 383 26.83 0.56 17.35
C LEU A 383 27.33 -0.78 16.82
N ASP A 384 26.94 -1.85 17.50
CA ASP A 384 27.12 -3.23 17.02
C ASP A 384 25.94 -3.61 16.13
N LEU A 385 25.99 -3.16 14.86
CA LEU A 385 24.92 -3.41 13.88
C LEU A 385 24.99 -4.85 13.36
N PRO A 386 23.84 -5.56 13.26
CA PRO A 386 23.84 -6.93 12.79
C PRO A 386 24.22 -7.01 11.30
N ALA A 387 24.91 -8.09 10.94
CA ALA A 387 25.08 -8.50 9.54
C ALA A 387 23.72 -8.74 8.86
N SER A 388 23.69 -8.69 7.52
CA SER A 388 22.52 -9.13 6.78
C SER A 388 22.18 -10.58 7.13
N MET A 389 20.90 -10.83 7.43
CA MET A 389 20.44 -12.15 7.86
C MET A 389 20.64 -13.19 6.73
N PRO A 390 21.35 -14.29 6.99
CA PRO A 390 21.49 -15.39 6.03
C PRO A 390 20.33 -16.38 6.16
N VAL A 391 20.36 -17.46 5.37
CA VAL A 391 19.42 -18.57 5.55
C VAL A 391 19.70 -19.23 6.90
N TRP A 392 18.68 -19.38 7.75
CA TRP A 392 18.82 -20.10 9.01
C TRP A 392 19.22 -21.56 8.74
N ASP A 393 20.33 -21.98 9.34
CA ASP A 393 20.94 -23.30 9.17
C ASP A 393 20.20 -24.44 9.91
N GLY A 394 19.21 -24.10 10.75
CA GLY A 394 18.44 -25.08 11.51
C GLY A 394 19.12 -25.60 12.78
N GLY A 395 20.04 -24.81 13.36
CA GLY A 395 20.66 -25.13 14.66
C GLY A 395 19.65 -25.46 15.77
N ASP A 396 20.02 -26.47 16.58
CA ASP A 396 19.22 -27.32 17.49
C ASP A 396 18.27 -28.31 16.78
N ASP A 397 18.77 -29.55 16.61
CA ASP A 397 18.13 -30.78 16.10
C ASP A 397 17.87 -30.94 14.59
N GLY A 398 18.10 -29.91 13.76
CA GLY A 398 17.98 -29.96 12.29
C GLY A 398 16.55 -30.16 11.76
N GLN A 399 15.61 -30.58 12.62
CA GLN A 399 14.19 -30.75 12.34
C GLN A 399 13.36 -29.58 12.87
N MET A 400 13.93 -28.76 13.74
CA MET A 400 13.28 -27.59 14.33
C MET A 400 12.80 -26.62 13.26
N ARG A 401 13.62 -26.37 12.23
CA ARG A 401 13.24 -25.52 11.10
C ARG A 401 11.97 -26.03 10.44
N TYR A 402 11.96 -27.29 9.99
CA TYR A 402 10.78 -27.91 9.39
C TYR A 402 9.54 -27.84 10.30
N ARG A 403 9.68 -28.15 11.60
CA ARG A 403 8.56 -28.09 12.56
C ARG A 403 7.99 -26.67 12.68
N ILE A 404 8.86 -25.67 12.80
CA ILE A 404 8.46 -24.25 12.87
C ILE A 404 7.81 -23.81 11.56
N SER A 405 8.43 -24.09 10.41
CA SER A 405 7.88 -23.76 9.09
C SER A 405 6.49 -24.38 8.92
N ARG A 406 6.33 -25.67 9.25
CA ARG A 406 5.07 -26.40 9.15
C ARG A 406 3.99 -25.83 10.07
N LEU A 407 4.34 -25.48 11.31
CA LEU A 407 3.42 -24.85 12.25
C LEU A 407 2.98 -23.47 11.74
N ARG A 408 3.93 -22.65 11.28
CA ARG A 408 3.70 -21.31 10.74
C ARG A 408 2.77 -21.36 9.53
N GLU A 409 3.05 -22.19 8.53
CA GLU A 409 2.20 -22.36 7.34
C GLU A 409 0.77 -22.80 7.71
N ARG A 410 0.63 -23.69 8.70
CA ARG A 410 -0.71 -24.10 9.19
C ARG A 410 -1.46 -22.98 9.88
N ILE A 411 -0.76 -22.14 10.65
CA ILE A 411 -1.33 -20.94 11.30
C ILE A 411 -1.75 -19.94 10.21
N THR A 412 -0.87 -19.59 9.28
CA THR A 412 -1.19 -18.69 8.16
C THR A 412 -2.39 -19.17 7.35
N ALA A 413 -2.47 -20.48 7.05
CA ALA A 413 -3.62 -21.06 6.36
C ALA A 413 -4.91 -21.03 7.21
N ALA A 414 -4.80 -21.14 8.54
CA ALA A 414 -5.93 -21.02 9.45
C ALA A 414 -6.42 -19.56 9.54
N ASP A 415 -5.52 -18.59 9.67
CA ASP A 415 -5.85 -17.16 9.71
C ASP A 415 -6.51 -16.72 8.40
N ALA A 416 -5.96 -17.12 7.24
CA ALA A 416 -6.58 -16.83 5.95
C ALA A 416 -8.00 -17.42 5.80
N ARG A 417 -8.27 -18.59 6.40
CA ARG A 417 -9.63 -19.15 6.47
C ARG A 417 -10.52 -18.33 7.40
N ALA A 418 -10.00 -17.94 8.57
CA ALA A 418 -10.73 -17.12 9.54
C ALA A 418 -11.12 -15.77 8.95
N ASP A 419 -10.22 -15.09 8.24
CA ASP A 419 -10.48 -13.81 7.56
C ASP A 419 -11.55 -13.93 6.47
N ARG A 420 -11.50 -15.01 5.65
CA ARG A 420 -12.54 -15.29 4.66
C ARG A 420 -13.90 -15.46 5.32
N HIS A 421 -13.98 -16.26 6.38
CA HIS A 421 -15.23 -16.45 7.12
C HIS A 421 -15.70 -15.16 7.82
N ALA A 422 -14.79 -14.32 8.31
CA ALA A 422 -15.13 -13.03 8.88
C ALA A 422 -15.74 -12.09 7.82
N LYS A 423 -15.16 -12.04 6.62
CA LYS A 423 -15.71 -11.27 5.48
C LYS A 423 -17.07 -11.79 5.04
N GLU A 424 -17.21 -13.10 4.84
CA GLU A 424 -18.48 -13.75 4.50
C GLU A 424 -19.56 -13.45 5.55
N ASN A 425 -19.22 -13.55 6.84
CA ASN A 425 -20.13 -13.20 7.93
C ASN A 425 -20.53 -11.72 7.90
N GLY A 426 -19.60 -10.81 7.59
CA GLY A 426 -19.88 -9.39 7.41
C GLY A 426 -20.86 -9.13 6.27
N GLU A 427 -20.66 -9.78 5.12
CA GLU A 427 -21.55 -9.69 3.97
C GLU A 427 -22.94 -10.27 4.27
N LEU A 428 -23.00 -11.43 4.93
CA LEU A 428 -24.25 -12.06 5.37
C LEU A 428 -25.01 -11.16 6.36
N ARG A 429 -24.31 -10.53 7.33
CA ARG A 429 -24.92 -9.56 8.25
C ARG A 429 -25.50 -8.36 7.50
N SER A 430 -24.79 -7.82 6.51
CA SER A 430 -25.30 -6.71 5.68
C SER A 430 -26.52 -7.12 4.85
N ARG A 431 -26.51 -8.32 4.27
CA ARG A 431 -27.65 -8.88 3.53
C ARG A 431 -28.85 -9.12 4.45
N LEU A 432 -28.62 -9.66 5.64
CA LEU A 432 -29.66 -9.87 6.65
C LEU A 432 -30.30 -8.56 7.07
N ALA A 433 -29.49 -7.54 7.41
CA ALA A 433 -29.99 -6.21 7.76
C ALA A 433 -30.83 -5.58 6.63
N THR A 434 -30.43 -5.82 5.37
CA THR A 434 -31.20 -5.36 4.20
C THR A 434 -32.51 -6.13 4.05
N ALA A 435 -32.50 -7.44 4.25
CA ALA A 435 -33.69 -8.29 4.20
C ALA A 435 -34.68 -7.95 5.32
N GLU A 436 -34.20 -7.70 6.53
CA GLU A 436 -35.01 -7.24 7.68
C GLU A 436 -35.68 -5.90 7.39
N LYS A 437 -34.95 -4.93 6.81
CA LYS A 437 -35.54 -3.66 6.35
C LYS A 437 -36.65 -3.87 5.33
N ARG A 438 -36.42 -4.72 4.32
CA ARG A 438 -37.43 -5.06 3.30
C ARG A 438 -38.64 -5.77 3.91
N ALA A 439 -38.44 -6.70 4.84
CA ALA A 439 -39.52 -7.41 5.51
C ALA A 439 -40.38 -6.47 6.36
N ALA A 440 -39.76 -5.52 7.06
CA ALA A 440 -40.46 -4.48 7.80
C ALA A 440 -41.29 -3.56 6.88
N GLU A 441 -40.74 -3.19 5.73
CA GLU A 441 -41.46 -2.39 4.71
C GLU A 441 -42.66 -3.15 4.12
N THR A 442 -42.47 -4.41 3.71
CA THR A 442 -43.55 -5.27 3.21
C THR A 442 -44.65 -5.46 4.24
N THR A 443 -44.29 -5.62 5.52
CA THR A 443 -45.26 -5.75 6.61
C THR A 443 -46.13 -4.48 6.72
N ARG A 444 -45.51 -3.28 6.66
CA ARG A 444 -46.24 -2.01 6.66
C ARG A 444 -47.18 -1.88 5.47
N GLN A 445 -46.74 -2.27 4.27
CA GLN A 445 -47.57 -2.24 3.06
C GLN A 445 -48.77 -3.20 3.18
N LEU A 446 -48.56 -4.41 3.70
CA LEU A 446 -49.61 -5.42 3.87
C LEU A 446 -50.65 -4.97 4.90
N GLU A 447 -50.24 -4.33 5.98
CA GLU A 447 -51.16 -3.71 6.95
C GLU A 447 -51.99 -2.58 6.33
N ALA A 448 -51.39 -1.75 5.47
CA ALA A 448 -52.10 -0.68 4.75
C ALA A 448 -53.17 -1.25 3.82
N VAL A 449 -52.81 -2.22 2.98
CA VAL A 449 -53.74 -2.91 2.07
C VAL A 449 -54.86 -3.61 2.85
N ARG A 450 -54.54 -4.25 3.98
CA ARG A 450 -55.56 -4.89 4.83
C ARG A 450 -56.57 -3.87 5.38
N LYS A 451 -56.11 -2.68 5.79
CA LYS A 451 -57.00 -1.59 6.25
C LYS A 451 -57.90 -1.10 5.12
N GLU A 452 -57.35 -0.89 3.92
CA GLU A 452 -58.12 -0.49 2.74
C GLU A 452 -59.17 -1.53 2.35
N LEU A 453 -58.80 -2.82 2.34
CA LEU A 453 -59.73 -3.91 2.04
C LEU A 453 -60.86 -4.00 3.07
N THR A 454 -60.54 -3.79 4.36
CA THR A 454 -61.54 -3.74 5.44
C THR A 454 -62.50 -2.56 5.26
N ALA A 455 -61.98 -1.41 4.84
CA ALA A 455 -62.79 -0.23 4.57
C ALA A 455 -63.70 -0.45 3.35
N ALA A 456 -63.16 -1.00 2.27
CA ALA A 456 -63.89 -1.30 1.04
C ALA A 456 -65.00 -2.34 1.26
N THR A 457 -64.71 -3.41 2.00
CA THR A 457 -65.71 -4.44 2.35
C THR A 457 -66.84 -3.86 3.22
N LYS A 458 -66.51 -2.99 4.19
CA LYS A 458 -67.52 -2.27 4.99
C LYS A 458 -68.38 -1.33 4.15
N GLN A 459 -67.78 -0.65 3.17
CA GLN A 459 -68.51 0.22 2.24
C GLN A 459 -69.44 -0.59 1.33
N LEU A 460 -68.96 -1.70 0.78
CA LEU A 460 -69.76 -2.59 -0.06
C LEU A 460 -70.94 -3.17 0.72
N SER A 461 -70.74 -3.61 1.97
CA SER A 461 -71.81 -4.07 2.85
C SER A 461 -72.86 -2.98 3.13
N LYS A 462 -72.44 -1.73 3.33
CA LYS A 462 -73.37 -0.58 3.45
C LYS A 462 -74.16 -0.34 2.16
N GLN A 463 -73.52 -0.44 1.00
CA GLN A 463 -74.20 -0.29 -0.28
C GLN A 463 -75.22 -1.43 -0.51
N LEU A 464 -74.84 -2.67 -0.20
CA LEU A 464 -75.70 -3.84 -0.33
C LEU A 464 -76.96 -3.70 0.55
N SER A 465 -76.78 -3.35 1.82
CA SER A 465 -77.90 -3.10 2.74
C SER A 465 -78.78 -1.91 2.32
N ALA A 466 -78.22 -0.88 1.70
CA ALA A 466 -79.00 0.22 1.11
C ALA A 466 -79.81 -0.24 -0.11
N VAL A 467 -79.25 -1.12 -0.95
CA VAL A 467 -79.95 -1.75 -2.09
C VAL A 467 -81.07 -2.65 -1.59
N GLU A 468 -80.82 -3.52 -0.60
CA GLU A 468 -81.85 -4.37 0.02
C GLU A 468 -83.00 -3.55 0.60
N ARG A 469 -82.71 -2.42 1.27
CA ARG A 469 -83.74 -1.48 1.75
C ARG A 469 -84.53 -0.83 0.61
N ARG A 470 -83.89 -0.53 -0.52
CA ARG A 470 -84.56 -0.01 -1.73
C ARG A 470 -85.47 -1.06 -2.36
N VAL A 471 -85.01 -2.31 -2.49
CA VAL A 471 -85.78 -3.43 -3.05
C VAL A 471 -86.99 -3.74 -2.18
N THR A 472 -86.80 -3.89 -0.86
CA THR A 472 -87.92 -4.09 0.08
C THR A 472 -88.88 -2.89 0.14
N GLY A 473 -88.38 -1.67 -0.07
CA GLY A 473 -89.22 -0.47 -0.24
C GLY A 473 -90.04 -0.47 -1.54
N ILE A 474 -89.49 -1.02 -2.63
CA ILE A 474 -90.18 -1.22 -3.91
C ILE A 474 -91.28 -2.28 -3.74
N ASP A 475 -90.98 -3.41 -3.09
CA ASP A 475 -91.96 -4.47 -2.80
C ASP A 475 -93.12 -3.96 -1.93
N LYS A 476 -92.84 -3.18 -0.88
CA LYS A 476 -93.88 -2.54 -0.07
C LYS A 476 -94.72 -1.55 -0.86
N ARG A 477 -94.12 -0.76 -1.77
CA ARG A 477 -94.86 0.17 -2.64
C ARG A 477 -95.70 -0.54 -3.70
N LEU A 478 -95.23 -1.68 -4.21
CA LEU A 478 -95.98 -2.58 -5.10
C LEU A 478 -97.18 -3.19 -4.35
N LEU A 479 -97.00 -3.68 -3.13
CA LEU A 479 -98.09 -4.17 -2.27
C LEU A 479 -99.14 -3.09 -1.96
N VAL A 480 -98.71 -1.85 -1.69
CA VAL A 480 -99.62 -0.73 -1.41
C VAL A 480 -100.34 -0.21 -2.67
N ARG A 481 -99.70 -0.22 -3.85
CA ARG A 481 -100.34 0.21 -5.11
C ARG A 481 -101.22 -0.85 -5.76
N VAL A 482 -100.90 -2.14 -5.60
CA VAL A 482 -101.63 -3.24 -6.25
C VAL A 482 -102.71 -3.85 -5.33
N GLY A 483 -102.59 -3.69 -4.01
CA GLY A 483 -103.58 -4.16 -3.02
C GLY A 483 -105.02 -3.67 -3.28
N PRO A 484 -105.26 -2.39 -3.62
CA PRO A 484 -106.60 -1.92 -3.97
C PRO A 484 -107.08 -2.38 -5.36
N ALA A 485 -106.17 -2.67 -6.29
CA ALA A 485 -106.50 -3.12 -7.65
C ALA A 485 -106.84 -4.62 -7.72
N LEU A 486 -106.22 -5.46 -6.89
CA LEU A 486 -106.52 -6.89 -6.80
C LEU A 486 -107.81 -7.18 -6.02
N ARG A 487 -108.16 -6.38 -5.00
CA ARG A 487 -109.47 -6.53 -4.30
C ARG A 487 -110.69 -6.18 -5.16
N ARG A 488 -110.52 -5.40 -6.23
CA ARG A 488 -111.59 -5.12 -7.21
C ARG A 488 -111.81 -6.23 -8.25
N ARG A 489 -110.87 -7.18 -8.42
CA ARG A 489 -111.00 -8.31 -9.37
C ARG A 489 -111.56 -9.60 -8.76
N VAL A 490 -111.56 -9.76 -7.43
CA VAL A 490 -111.98 -10.99 -6.75
C VAL A 490 -113.43 -10.95 -6.21
N ARG A 491 -114.14 -9.82 -6.33
CA ARG A 491 -115.57 -9.70 -5.95
C ARG A 491 -116.53 -9.73 -7.15
N ARG A 492 -116.20 -10.50 -8.19
CA ARG A 492 -117.07 -10.73 -9.37
C ARG A 492 -117.38 -12.20 -9.65
N SER A 493 -117.15 -13.11 -8.71
CA SER A 493 -117.47 -14.53 -8.88
C SER A 493 -118.22 -15.10 -7.68
N LYS A 494 -119.53 -14.85 -7.64
CA LYS A 494 -120.57 -15.70 -7.02
C LYS A 494 -121.94 -15.31 -7.64
N PRO A 495 -122.90 -16.25 -7.77
CA PRO A 495 -123.35 -16.77 -9.07
C PRO A 495 -124.85 -16.54 -9.33
N GLN A 496 -125.32 -16.79 -10.56
CA GLN A 496 -126.73 -17.00 -10.86
C GLN A 496 -126.91 -18.24 -11.75
N THR A 497 -127.66 -19.23 -11.24
CA THR A 497 -128.66 -20.03 -11.97
C THR A 497 -129.95 -19.17 -12.12
N PRO A 498 -130.96 -19.43 -12.99
CA PRO A 498 -131.35 -20.70 -13.66
C PRO A 498 -131.84 -20.64 -15.14
N HIS A 499 -132.20 -21.83 -15.64
CA HIS A 499 -132.96 -22.34 -16.81
C HIS A 499 -133.76 -21.42 -17.77
N SER A 500 -133.67 -21.79 -19.07
CA SER A 500 -134.69 -21.87 -20.17
C SER A 500 -134.00 -21.62 -21.51
#